data_AF-A0A923MJZ3-F1
#
_entry.id   AF-A0A923MJZ3-F1
#
_cell.length_a   1.000
_cell.length_b   1.000
_cell.length_c   1.000
_cell.angle_alpha   90.00
_cell.angle_beta   90.00
_cell.angle_gamma   90.00
#
_symmetry.space_group_name_H-M   'P 1'
#
loop_
_entity.id
_entity.type
_entity.pdbx_description
1 polymer ?
#
loop_
_entity_poly.entity_id
_entity_poly.type
_entity_poly.pdbx_seq_one_letter_code
_entity_poly.pdbx_strand_id
1 'polypeptide(L)'
;MKVKKLIIVLAPLGILFVVICAVVSLTRPYFPPRPKNTTLEFWICDDVSSVDWNGHDEITGWMGAREFLGKDYHMSTQGGKPNVRVSYLLTAWPDYADDGQYVTTIEITDPAVFVYGLTVESEPTEFERVMMSMGYKVELADNSIQRAVRDGFTFSICRGDTPKLVISAEVSNREEICF
;
A
#
# COMPACT_ATOMS: atom_id res chain seq x y z
N MET A 1 9.71 24.29 -52.59
CA MET A 1 8.82 24.90 -51.56
C MET A 1 7.96 23.90 -50.77
N LYS A 2 7.65 22.68 -51.25
CA LYS A 2 6.80 21.71 -50.53
C LYS A 2 7.45 21.08 -49.29
N VAL A 3 8.76 20.80 -49.31
CA VAL A 3 9.47 20.10 -48.22
C VAL A 3 9.60 20.95 -46.94
N LYS A 4 9.84 22.27 -47.08
CA LYS A 4 9.94 23.19 -45.93
C LYS A 4 8.61 23.30 -45.15
N LYS A 5 7.47 23.26 -45.84
CA LYS A 5 6.14 23.26 -45.20
C LYS A 5 5.84 21.96 -44.44
N LEU A 6 6.37 20.83 -44.90
CA LEU A 6 6.19 19.52 -44.25
C LEU A 6 6.95 19.43 -42.91
N ILE A 7 8.18 19.96 -42.85
CA ILE A 7 9.01 19.98 -41.64
C ILE A 7 8.40 20.90 -40.57
N ILE A 8 7.82 22.04 -40.97
CA ILE A 8 7.16 22.99 -40.07
C ILE A 8 5.89 22.38 -39.42
N VAL A 9 5.26 21.39 -40.04
CA VAL A 9 4.07 20.70 -39.49
C VAL A 9 4.47 19.47 -38.65
N LEU A 10 5.53 18.75 -39.01
CA LEU A 10 6.01 17.58 -38.27
C LEU A 10 6.70 17.92 -36.94
N ALA A 11 7.43 19.05 -36.87
CA ALA A 11 8.09 19.50 -35.66
C ALA A 11 7.13 19.77 -34.47
N PRO A 12 6.02 20.52 -34.62
CA PRO A 12 5.07 20.71 -33.53
C PRO A 12 4.30 19.43 -33.18
N LEU A 13 4.09 18.52 -34.14
CA LEU A 13 3.45 17.23 -33.90
C LEU A 13 4.33 16.31 -33.03
N GLY A 14 5.65 16.30 -33.28
CA GLY A 14 6.62 15.57 -32.46
C GLY A 14 6.72 16.14 -31.04
N ILE A 15 6.72 17.46 -30.88
CA ILE A 15 6.70 18.12 -29.57
C ILE A 15 5.40 17.78 -28.82
N LEU A 16 4.25 17.85 -29.50
CA LEU A 16 2.95 17.49 -28.92
C LEU A 16 2.93 16.03 -28.46
N PHE A 17 3.50 15.11 -29.25
CA PHE A 17 3.60 13.70 -28.87
C PHE A 17 4.46 13.48 -27.62
N VAL A 18 5.60 14.17 -27.50
CA VAL A 18 6.46 14.11 -26.30
C VAL A 18 5.74 14.67 -25.07
N VAL A 19 5.00 15.77 -25.22
CA VAL A 19 4.20 16.35 -24.13
C VAL A 19 3.09 15.39 -23.70
N ILE A 20 2.37 14.77 -24.65
CA ILE A 20 1.33 13.77 -24.34
C ILE A 20 1.94 12.55 -23.64
N CYS A 21 3.07 12.02 -24.11
CA CYS A 21 3.74 10.90 -23.45
C CYS A 21 4.20 11.26 -22.02
N ALA A 22 4.70 12.49 -21.80
CA ALA A 22 5.08 12.96 -20.48
C ALA A 22 3.87 13.10 -19.55
N VAL A 23 2.76 13.65 -20.04
CA VAL A 23 1.51 13.78 -19.27
C VAL A 23 0.91 12.40 -18.96
N VAL A 24 0.83 11.49 -19.93
CA VAL A 24 0.31 10.13 -19.74
C VAL A 24 1.17 9.33 -18.76
N SER A 25 2.48 9.57 -18.73
CA SER A 25 3.37 8.97 -17.72
C SER A 25 3.17 9.58 -16.32
N LEU A 26 2.76 10.86 -16.24
CA LEU A 26 2.41 11.52 -14.98
C LEU A 26 1.04 11.09 -14.43
N THR A 27 0.12 10.62 -15.27
CA THR A 27 -1.25 10.29 -14.87
C THR A 27 -1.48 8.81 -14.55
N ARG A 28 -0.46 7.96 -14.59
CA ARG A 28 -0.63 6.56 -14.15
C ARG A 28 -0.67 6.53 -12.63
N PRO A 29 -1.74 5.99 -12.01
CA PRO A 29 -1.79 5.82 -10.57
C PRO A 29 -0.61 4.96 -10.13
N TYR A 30 0.12 5.43 -9.12
CA TYR A 30 1.24 4.70 -8.56
C TYR A 30 0.73 3.50 -7.76
N PHE A 31 1.29 2.32 -8.04
CA PHE A 31 1.14 1.14 -7.19
C PHE A 31 2.49 0.85 -6.53
N PRO A 32 2.56 0.76 -5.20
CA PRO A 32 3.82 0.43 -4.53
C PRO A 32 4.29 -0.96 -4.95
N PRO A 33 5.50 -1.10 -5.54
CA PRO A 33 5.99 -2.39 -5.99
C PRO A 33 6.40 -3.24 -4.78
N ARG A 34 6.06 -4.54 -4.75
CA ARG A 34 6.46 -5.43 -3.66
C ARG A 34 7.98 -5.37 -3.41
N PRO A 35 8.45 -5.16 -2.17
CA PRO A 35 9.88 -5.18 -1.86
C PRO A 35 10.50 -6.55 -2.18
N LYS A 36 11.71 -6.59 -2.74
CA LYS A 36 12.39 -7.86 -3.08
C LYS A 36 12.85 -8.67 -1.87
N ASN A 37 13.02 -8.01 -0.73
CA ASN A 37 13.63 -8.53 0.48
C ASN A 37 12.64 -8.60 1.66
N THR A 38 11.35 -8.73 1.37
CA THR A 38 10.32 -8.87 2.41
C THR A 38 9.91 -10.32 2.58
N THR A 39 9.57 -10.71 3.81
CA THR A 39 9.02 -12.03 4.16
C THR A 39 7.50 -12.07 4.11
N LEU A 40 6.84 -10.93 3.82
CA LEU A 40 5.39 -10.87 3.63
C LEU A 40 4.96 -11.86 2.56
N GLU A 41 3.85 -12.57 2.79
CA GLU A 41 3.27 -13.56 1.88
C GLU A 41 2.52 -12.87 0.75
N PHE A 42 1.68 -11.91 1.12
CA PHE A 42 0.86 -11.11 0.22
C PHE A 42 1.29 -9.65 0.25
N TRP A 43 0.96 -8.93 -0.81
CA TRP A 43 1.22 -7.51 -0.96
C TRP A 43 -0.08 -6.72 -1.10
N ILE A 44 0.01 -5.40 -0.92
CA ILE A 44 -1.16 -4.53 -1.01
C ILE A 44 -1.76 -4.59 -2.42
N CYS A 45 -3.09 -4.72 -2.48
CA CYS A 45 -3.91 -4.94 -3.68
C CYS A 45 -3.68 -6.27 -4.42
N ASP A 46 -3.01 -7.26 -3.82
CA ASP A 46 -3.01 -8.62 -4.38
C ASP A 46 -4.43 -9.19 -4.35
N ASP A 47 -4.89 -9.78 -5.46
CA ASP A 47 -6.12 -10.56 -5.54
C ASP A 47 -5.91 -11.92 -4.86
N VAL A 48 -6.65 -12.16 -3.79
CA VAL A 48 -6.56 -13.36 -2.95
C VAL A 48 -7.84 -14.18 -2.98
N SER A 49 -8.73 -13.94 -3.94
CA SER A 49 -9.99 -14.68 -4.13
C SER A 49 -9.80 -16.19 -4.30
N SER A 50 -8.64 -16.62 -4.81
CA SER A 50 -8.30 -18.03 -5.04
C SER A 50 -7.37 -18.63 -3.98
N VAL A 51 -6.98 -17.85 -2.97
CA VAL A 51 -6.07 -18.31 -1.91
C VAL A 51 -6.82 -19.25 -0.97
N ASP A 52 -6.23 -20.41 -0.70
CA ASP A 52 -6.64 -21.28 0.39
C ASP A 52 -6.04 -20.76 1.70
N TRP A 53 -6.90 -20.30 2.60
CA TRP A 53 -6.53 -19.74 3.91
C TRP A 53 -6.33 -20.83 4.98
N ASN A 54 -6.36 -22.11 4.60
CA ASN A 54 -5.98 -23.20 5.50
C ASN A 54 -4.55 -23.01 6.02
N GLY A 55 -4.42 -22.91 7.34
CA GLY A 55 -3.14 -22.66 8.02
C GLY A 55 -2.91 -21.20 8.41
N HIS A 56 -3.79 -20.29 8.01
CA HIS A 56 -3.84 -18.92 8.50
C HIS A 56 -4.96 -18.78 9.53
N ASP A 57 -4.64 -18.23 10.70
CA ASP A 57 -5.66 -17.99 11.71
C ASP A 57 -6.46 -16.72 11.33
N GLU A 58 -7.78 -16.88 11.18
CA GLU A 58 -8.70 -15.75 11.01
C GLU A 58 -8.88 -15.03 12.35
N ILE A 59 -8.74 -13.71 12.33
CA ILE A 59 -8.85 -12.84 13.49
C ILE A 59 -9.95 -11.80 13.27
N THR A 60 -10.42 -11.19 14.36
CA THR A 60 -11.47 -10.18 14.29
C THR A 60 -11.01 -8.96 13.51
N GLY A 61 -11.45 -8.85 12.26
CA GLY A 61 -11.38 -7.62 11.46
C GLY A 61 -12.48 -6.62 11.84
N TRP A 62 -12.62 -5.56 11.05
CA TRP A 62 -13.73 -4.62 11.16
C TRP A 62 -14.94 -5.10 10.35
N MET A 63 -16.12 -4.50 10.58
CA MET A 63 -17.39 -4.98 10.03
C MET A 63 -17.37 -5.08 8.50
N GLY A 64 -17.54 -6.29 7.97
CA GLY A 64 -17.55 -6.57 6.53
C GLY A 64 -16.18 -6.94 5.93
N ALA A 65 -15.10 -6.86 6.72
CA ALA A 65 -13.77 -7.28 6.32
C ALA A 65 -13.36 -8.57 7.02
N ARG A 66 -12.51 -9.37 6.35
CA ARG A 66 -11.86 -10.54 6.94
C ARG A 66 -10.41 -10.20 7.21
N GLU A 67 -9.86 -10.64 8.34
CA GLU A 67 -8.45 -10.41 8.65
C GLU A 67 -7.78 -11.72 9.02
N PHE A 68 -6.61 -11.97 8.42
CA PHE A 68 -5.85 -13.20 8.63
C PHE A 68 -4.46 -12.89 9.13
N LEU A 69 -3.97 -13.68 10.09
CA LEU A 69 -2.55 -13.71 10.42
C LEU A 69 -1.76 -14.33 9.27
N GLY A 70 -0.50 -13.89 9.07
CA GLY A 70 0.44 -14.64 8.23
C GLY A 70 0.65 -16.06 8.78
N LYS A 71 0.99 -17.01 7.91
CA LYS A 71 1.04 -18.46 8.22
C LYS A 71 1.95 -18.83 9.39
N ASP A 72 2.96 -18.00 9.66
CA ASP A 72 3.96 -18.23 10.71
C ASP A 72 3.50 -17.65 12.06
N TYR A 73 2.32 -17.01 12.09
CA TYR A 73 1.74 -16.40 13.27
C TYR A 73 0.40 -17.05 13.62
N HIS A 74 0.24 -17.39 14.89
CA HIS A 74 -0.96 -18.05 15.39
C HIS A 74 -1.55 -17.30 16.58
N MET A 75 -2.85 -17.45 16.75
CA MET A 75 -3.59 -16.94 17.89
C MET A 75 -3.02 -17.49 19.19
N SER A 76 -2.94 -16.63 20.20
CA SER A 76 -2.53 -17.09 21.52
C SER A 76 -3.56 -18.05 22.12
N THR A 77 -3.11 -19.01 22.93
CA THR A 77 -3.99 -19.96 23.63
C THR A 77 -4.97 -19.29 24.59
N GLN A 78 -4.75 -18.02 24.94
CA GLN A 78 -5.61 -17.23 25.83
C GLN A 78 -6.70 -16.45 25.07
N GLY A 79 -6.73 -16.55 23.72
CA GLY A 79 -7.61 -15.76 22.88
C GLY A 79 -7.08 -14.33 22.75
N GLY A 80 -6.62 -13.97 21.56
CA GLY A 80 -6.16 -12.62 21.27
C GLY A 80 -5.09 -12.60 20.19
N LYS A 81 -5.08 -11.48 19.45
CA LYS A 81 -4.13 -11.20 18.37
C LYS A 81 -2.69 -11.19 18.96
N PRO A 82 -1.75 -11.99 18.43
CA PRO A 82 -0.40 -12.08 18.99
C PRO A 82 0.34 -10.75 18.89
N ASN A 83 1.11 -10.36 19.91
CA ASN A 83 1.80 -9.06 19.93
C ASN A 83 2.81 -8.86 18.79
N VAL A 84 3.48 -9.94 18.37
CA VAL A 84 4.43 -9.98 17.26
C VAL A 84 3.77 -10.73 16.11
N ARG A 85 3.49 -10.04 15.00
CA ARG A 85 2.72 -10.59 13.89
C ARG A 85 2.90 -9.84 12.56
N VAL A 86 2.40 -10.50 11.53
CA VAL A 86 1.86 -9.85 10.33
C VAL A 86 0.38 -10.25 10.21
N SER A 87 -0.48 -9.31 9.83
CA SER A 87 -1.86 -9.62 9.43
C SER A 87 -2.26 -8.89 8.15
N TYR A 88 -3.18 -9.52 7.42
CA TYR A 88 -3.71 -9.07 6.13
C TYR A 88 -5.22 -8.88 6.27
N LEU A 89 -5.68 -7.66 6.08
CA LEU A 89 -7.08 -7.31 6.00
C LEU A 89 -7.54 -7.43 4.54
N LEU A 90 -8.62 -8.16 4.33
CA LEU A 90 -9.20 -8.42 3.03
C LEU A 90 -10.53 -7.70 2.89
N THR A 91 -10.65 -6.92 1.82
CA THR A 91 -11.91 -6.29 1.40
C THR A 91 -12.02 -6.29 -0.11
N ALA A 92 -13.17 -5.86 -0.62
CA ALA A 92 -13.26 -5.42 -2.00
C ALA A 92 -12.33 -4.20 -2.24
N TRP A 93 -11.83 -4.07 -3.46
CA TRP A 93 -10.96 -2.99 -3.92
C TRP A 93 -10.99 -2.94 -5.47
N PRO A 94 -10.97 -1.76 -6.10
CA PRO A 94 -10.90 -0.43 -5.50
C PRO A 94 -12.22 0.06 -4.89
N ASP A 95 -13.35 -0.61 -5.12
CA ASP A 95 -14.66 -0.19 -4.60
C ASP A 95 -15.32 -1.27 -3.72
N TYR A 96 -16.02 -0.86 -2.65
CA TYR A 96 -16.77 -1.80 -1.80
C TYR A 96 -17.92 -2.51 -2.51
N ALA A 97 -18.37 -2.02 -3.67
CA ALA A 97 -19.36 -2.69 -4.51
C ALA A 97 -18.77 -3.85 -5.33
N ASP A 98 -17.44 -3.96 -5.40
CA ASP A 98 -16.78 -5.07 -6.09
C ASP A 98 -16.93 -6.36 -5.27
N ASP A 99 -17.05 -7.50 -5.94
CA ASP A 99 -17.17 -8.82 -5.31
C ASP A 99 -15.80 -9.50 -5.08
N GLY A 100 -14.71 -8.81 -5.42
CA GLY A 100 -13.35 -9.30 -5.25
C GLY A 100 -12.89 -9.31 -3.79
N GLN A 101 -11.83 -10.09 -3.53
CA GLN A 101 -11.13 -10.10 -2.25
C GLN A 101 -9.68 -9.72 -2.48
N TYR A 102 -9.31 -8.55 -1.99
CA TYR A 102 -7.99 -7.98 -2.14
C TYR A 102 -7.40 -7.66 -0.78
N VAL A 103 -6.07 -7.72 -0.67
CA VAL A 103 -5.37 -7.22 0.51
C VAL A 103 -5.42 -5.70 0.52
N THR A 104 -6.16 -5.12 1.46
CA THR A 104 -6.32 -3.65 1.56
C THR A 104 -5.69 -3.05 2.79
N THR A 105 -5.26 -3.90 3.75
CA THR A 105 -4.33 -3.48 4.80
C THR A 105 -3.37 -4.60 5.14
N ILE A 106 -2.11 -4.23 5.36
CA ILE A 106 -1.08 -5.08 5.95
C ILE A 106 -0.67 -4.41 7.25
N GLU A 107 -0.87 -5.10 8.38
CA GLU A 107 -0.36 -4.65 9.68
C GLU A 107 0.82 -5.52 10.09
N ILE A 108 1.93 -4.88 10.42
CA ILE A 108 3.18 -5.52 10.80
C ILE A 108 3.55 -5.02 12.20
N THR A 109 3.72 -5.92 13.15
CA THR A 109 4.32 -5.64 14.46
C THR A 109 5.60 -6.44 14.68
N ASP A 110 5.93 -7.36 13.78
CA ASP A 110 7.16 -8.14 13.85
C ASP A 110 8.39 -7.31 13.40
N PRO A 111 9.38 -7.07 14.27
CA PRO A 111 10.58 -6.30 13.92
C PRO A 111 11.50 -7.02 12.92
N ALA A 112 11.35 -8.34 12.71
CA ALA A 112 12.11 -9.08 11.72
C ALA A 112 11.61 -8.85 10.27
N VAL A 113 10.45 -8.23 10.09
CA VAL A 113 9.86 -7.97 8.78
C VAL A 113 10.36 -6.64 8.23
N PHE A 114 10.98 -6.70 7.05
CA PHE A 114 11.48 -5.52 6.34
C PHE A 114 10.57 -5.14 5.17
N VAL A 115 10.31 -3.84 5.04
CA VAL A 115 9.58 -3.24 3.94
C VAL A 115 10.39 -2.05 3.42
N TYR A 116 10.98 -2.18 2.24
CA TYR A 116 11.90 -1.17 1.66
C TYR A 116 13.07 -0.79 2.58
N GLY A 117 13.51 -1.75 3.42
CA GLY A 117 14.56 -1.53 4.41
C GLY A 117 14.08 -0.90 5.73
N LEU A 118 12.78 -0.65 5.87
CA LEU A 118 12.15 -0.21 7.11
C LEU A 118 11.63 -1.42 7.91
N THR A 119 11.76 -1.37 9.22
CA THR A 119 11.06 -2.22 10.20
C THR A 119 10.12 -1.38 11.07
N VAL A 120 9.36 -2.02 11.96
CA VAL A 120 8.51 -1.33 12.95
C VAL A 120 9.29 -0.46 13.95
N GLU A 121 10.61 -0.65 14.03
CA GLU A 121 11.52 0.10 14.90
C GLU A 121 12.25 1.24 14.18
N SER A 122 11.98 1.45 12.87
CA SER A 122 12.69 2.47 12.08
C SER A 122 12.53 3.88 12.66
N GLU A 123 13.61 4.65 12.59
CA GLU A 123 13.61 6.01 13.09
C GLU A 123 12.74 6.95 12.24
N PRO A 124 12.22 8.05 12.82
CA PRO A 124 11.38 9.01 12.10
C PRO A 124 11.99 9.53 10.80
N THR A 125 13.29 9.80 10.84
CA THR A 125 14.07 10.33 9.72
C THR A 125 14.35 9.29 8.65
N GLU A 126 14.46 8.01 9.02
CA GLU A 126 14.62 6.90 8.08
C GLU A 126 13.34 6.66 7.30
N PHE A 127 12.21 6.62 8.01
CA PHE A 127 10.88 6.52 7.40
C PHE A 127 10.65 7.66 6.39
N GLU A 128 10.89 8.91 6.80
CA GLU A 128 10.78 10.09 5.94
C GLU A 128 11.64 9.97 4.68
N ARG A 129 12.92 9.66 4.86
CA ARG A 129 13.87 9.53 3.75
C ARG A 129 13.44 8.47 2.74
N VAL A 130 13.03 7.29 3.20
CA VAL A 130 12.60 6.19 2.32
C VAL A 130 11.32 6.57 1.59
N MET A 131 10.30 7.04 2.31
CA MET A 131 9.00 7.37 1.72
C MET A 131 9.09 8.53 0.70
N MET A 132 9.83 9.59 1.03
CA MET A 132 10.05 10.71 0.09
C MET A 132 10.83 10.27 -1.14
N SER A 133 11.81 9.36 -1.01
CA SER A 133 12.54 8.81 -2.18
C SER A 133 11.63 8.01 -3.12
N MET A 134 10.56 7.44 -2.58
CA MET A 134 9.51 6.74 -3.32
C MET A 134 8.39 7.68 -3.78
N GLY A 135 8.55 9.00 -3.65
CA GLY A 135 7.57 10.00 -4.10
C GLY A 135 6.33 10.15 -3.20
N TYR A 136 6.35 9.59 -1.99
CA TYR A 136 5.28 9.81 -1.02
C TYR A 136 5.41 11.17 -0.35
N LYS A 137 4.27 11.76 -0.02
CA LYS A 137 4.19 12.93 0.84
C LYS A 137 4.06 12.47 2.29
N VAL A 138 5.04 12.82 3.11
CA VAL A 138 4.99 12.51 4.55
C VAL A 138 4.14 13.56 5.27
N GLU A 139 3.23 13.08 6.09
CA GLU A 139 2.34 13.85 6.94
C GLU A 139 2.60 13.44 8.39
N LEU A 140 2.97 14.42 9.22
CA LEU A 140 3.11 14.22 10.66
C LEU A 140 1.72 14.30 11.29
N ALA A 141 1.23 13.17 11.80
CA ALA A 141 -0.07 13.12 12.47
C ALA A 141 0.07 13.47 13.97
N ASP A 142 1.16 13.02 14.62
CA ASP A 142 1.58 13.33 16.00
C ASP A 142 3.04 12.87 16.22
N ASN A 143 3.65 13.15 17.38
CA ASN A 143 4.99 12.65 17.74
C ASN A 143 5.10 11.12 17.71
N SER A 144 3.98 10.42 17.91
CA SER A 144 3.90 8.96 17.98
C SER A 144 3.56 8.30 16.63
N ILE A 145 3.03 9.03 15.65
CA ILE A 145 2.56 8.48 14.37
C ILE A 145 3.04 9.32 13.20
N GLN A 146 3.78 8.69 12.29
CA GLN A 146 4.08 9.26 10.98
C GLN A 146 3.32 8.52 9.90
N ARG A 147 2.80 9.27 8.92
CA ARG A 147 2.07 8.75 7.78
C ARG A 147 2.72 9.25 6.50
N ALA A 148 2.72 8.45 5.45
CA ALA A 148 3.14 8.85 4.11
C ALA A 148 2.06 8.43 3.11
N VAL A 149 1.59 9.36 2.28
CA VAL A 149 0.46 9.14 1.37
C VAL A 149 0.87 9.41 -0.08
N ARG A 150 0.40 8.55 -0.99
CA ARG A 150 0.55 8.71 -2.44
C ARG A 150 -0.52 7.91 -3.17
N ASP A 151 -1.29 8.55 -4.05
CA ASP A 151 -2.21 7.90 -5.00
C ASP A 151 -3.16 6.86 -4.35
N GLY A 152 -3.72 7.18 -3.17
CA GLY A 152 -4.61 6.29 -2.41
C GLY A 152 -3.90 5.24 -1.55
N PHE A 153 -2.56 5.18 -1.58
CA PHE A 153 -1.76 4.30 -0.72
C PHE A 153 -1.19 5.05 0.47
N THR A 154 -1.24 4.40 1.63
CA THR A 154 -0.73 4.95 2.88
C THR A 154 0.26 3.99 3.53
N PHE A 155 1.41 4.50 3.94
CA PHE A 155 2.32 3.86 4.86
C PHE A 155 2.28 4.61 6.18
N SER A 156 2.12 3.92 7.31
CA SER A 156 2.13 4.53 8.62
C SER A 156 3.03 3.76 9.57
N ILE A 157 3.84 4.47 10.36
CA ILE A 157 4.59 3.90 11.47
C ILE A 157 4.07 4.50 12.77
N CYS A 158 3.66 3.65 13.70
CA CYS A 158 3.21 4.04 15.04
C CYS A 158 4.24 3.58 16.06
N ARG A 159 4.72 4.52 16.88
CA ARG A 159 5.68 4.31 17.96
C ARG A 159 4.94 4.48 19.29
N GLY A 160 4.60 3.36 19.90
CA GLY A 160 3.91 3.29 21.19
C GLY A 160 4.22 1.95 21.86
N ASP A 161 3.40 1.54 22.84
CA ASP A 161 3.61 0.28 23.57
C ASP A 161 3.61 -0.96 22.66
N THR A 162 2.97 -0.87 21.51
CA THR A 162 3.04 -1.88 20.44
C THR A 162 3.39 -1.20 19.13
N PRO A 163 4.68 -1.10 18.79
CA PRO A 163 5.14 -0.52 17.53
C PRO A 163 4.52 -1.27 16.35
N LYS A 164 4.12 -0.52 15.32
CA LYS A 164 3.55 -1.12 14.11
C LYS A 164 3.87 -0.33 12.86
N LEU A 165 4.04 -1.05 11.77
CA LEU A 165 4.07 -0.54 10.41
C LEU A 165 2.80 -1.01 9.70
N VAL A 166 2.03 -0.06 9.17
CA VAL A 166 0.76 -0.32 8.48
C VAL A 166 0.86 0.16 7.04
N ILE A 167 0.44 -0.68 6.12
CA ILE A 167 0.33 -0.37 4.69
C ILE A 167 -1.14 -0.52 4.34
N SER A 168 -1.77 0.50 3.77
CA SER A 168 -3.17 0.44 3.39
C SER A 168 -3.43 1.04 2.01
N ALA A 169 -4.46 0.54 1.36
CA ALA A 169 -5.01 1.09 0.14
C ALA A 169 -6.39 1.68 0.43
N GLU A 170 -6.66 2.86 -0.11
CA GLU A 170 -7.97 3.48 -0.10
C GLU A 170 -8.95 2.62 -0.91
N VAL A 171 -10.15 2.43 -0.35
CA VAL A 171 -11.26 1.72 -0.99
C VAL A 171 -12.39 2.74 -1.12
N SER A 172 -12.83 3.01 -2.35
CA SER A 172 -13.96 3.89 -2.61
C SER A 172 -15.28 3.22 -2.24
N ASN A 173 -16.29 4.04 -1.98
CA ASN A 173 -17.68 3.59 -2.10
C ASN A 173 -18.40 4.44 -3.15
N ARG A 174 -19.54 3.93 -3.60
CA ARG A 174 -20.43 4.57 -4.58
C ARG A 174 -20.88 6.01 -4.25
N GLU A 175 -20.63 6.52 -3.04
CA GLU A 175 -21.13 7.82 -2.57
C GLU A 175 -20.08 8.75 -1.90
N GLU A 176 -18.77 8.51 -2.08
CA GLU A 176 -17.69 9.31 -1.44
C GLU A 176 -17.75 9.38 0.11
N ILE A 177 -18.42 8.44 0.78
CA ILE A 177 -18.49 8.42 2.25
C ILE A 177 -17.30 7.63 2.80
N CYS A 178 -16.30 8.34 3.34
CA CYS A 178 -15.23 7.70 4.14
C CYS A 178 -15.80 7.23 5.50
N PHE A 179 -15.48 6.00 5.91
CA PHE A 179 -15.77 5.48 7.27
C PHE A 179 -14.58 5.66 8.20
#